data_AF-A0A961S4X6-F1
#
_entry.id   AF-A0A961S4X6-F1
#
_cell.length_a   1.000
_cell.length_b   1.000
_cell.length_c   1.000
_cell.angle_alpha   90.00
_cell.angle_beta   90.00
_cell.angle_gamma   90.00
#
_symmetry.space_group_name_H-M   'P 1'
#
loop_
_entity.id
_entity.type
_entity.pdbx_description
1 polymer ?
#
loop_
_entity_poly.entity_id
_entity_poly.type
_entity_poly.pdbx_seq_one_letter_code
_entity_poly.pdbx_strand_id
1 'polypeptide(L)'
;MTLKVIGAGYGRTGTMSTFTALNQLGLRCYHMVEVIMNKENKTHLDFWRRVANSPPGQQHDWDSVFKGYEAAVDNPACCVWKELMQAYPDAKVLLTLHPRGPDAWY
;
A
#
# COMPACT_ATOMS: atom_id res chain seq x y z
N MET A 1 12.08 -9.64 0.16
CA MET A 1 11.38 -9.74 -1.14
C MET A 1 10.89 -8.34 -1.47
N THR A 2 11.00 -7.94 -2.74
CA THR A 2 10.71 -6.57 -3.19
C THR A 2 9.26 -6.43 -3.64
N LEU A 3 8.67 -5.24 -3.48
CA LEU A 3 7.36 -4.95 -4.05
C LEU A 3 7.43 -5.05 -5.58
N LYS A 4 6.46 -5.73 -6.18
CA LYS A 4 6.25 -5.86 -7.64
C LYS A 4 5.08 -5.00 -8.11
N VAL A 5 4.13 -4.70 -7.23
CA VAL A 5 2.95 -3.88 -7.52
C VAL A 5 2.75 -2.83 -6.42
N ILE A 6 2.63 -1.56 -6.82
CA ILE A 6 2.33 -0.43 -5.93
C ILE A 6 0.95 0.12 -6.30
N GLY A 7 0.01 0.05 -5.36
CA GLY A 7 -1.32 0.60 -5.49
C GLY A 7 -1.37 2.06 -5.10
N ALA A 8 -1.73 2.93 -6.05
CA ALA A 8 -1.92 4.37 -5.84
C ALA A 8 -3.40 4.75 -5.57
N GLY A 9 -4.32 3.78 -5.63
CA GLY A 9 -5.73 4.00 -5.35
C GLY A 9 -6.02 4.15 -3.86
N TYR A 10 -6.76 5.19 -3.48
CA TYR A 10 -7.24 5.38 -2.13
C TYR A 10 -8.27 4.32 -1.71
N GLY A 11 -8.48 4.17 -0.40
CA GLY A 11 -9.59 3.37 0.13
C GLY A 11 -10.92 3.74 -0.53
N ARG A 12 -11.83 2.77 -0.62
CA ARG A 12 -13.15 2.89 -1.29
C ARG A 12 -13.11 2.98 -2.82
N THR A 13 -11.97 2.81 -3.47
CA THR A 13 -11.87 2.64 -4.95
C THR A 13 -11.78 1.18 -5.38
N GLY A 14 -12.25 0.23 -4.57
CA GLY A 14 -12.16 -1.21 -4.85
C GLY A 14 -10.84 -1.87 -4.39
N THR A 15 -10.14 -1.25 -3.44
CA THR A 15 -8.87 -1.76 -2.90
C THR A 15 -9.00 -3.14 -2.28
N MET A 16 -10.12 -3.45 -1.62
CA MET A 16 -10.33 -4.77 -1.02
C MET A 16 -10.45 -5.87 -2.07
N SER A 17 -11.22 -5.65 -3.13
CA SER A 17 -11.30 -6.59 -4.27
C SER A 17 -9.94 -6.75 -4.95
N THR A 18 -9.18 -5.66 -5.07
CA THR A 18 -7.82 -5.67 -5.64
C THR A 18 -6.85 -6.48 -4.78
N PHE A 19 -6.86 -6.29 -3.45
CA PHE A 19 -6.08 -7.10 -2.51
C PHE A 19 -6.41 -8.58 -2.61
N THR A 20 -7.70 -8.93 -2.70
CA THR A 20 -8.13 -10.32 -2.86
C THR A 20 -7.59 -10.90 -4.16
N ALA A 21 -7.72 -10.19 -5.28
CA ALA A 21 -7.24 -10.64 -6.57
C ALA A 21 -5.71 -10.82 -6.59
N LEU A 22 -4.94 -9.90 -6.01
CA LEU A 22 -3.48 -9.99 -5.95
C LEU A 22 -3.01 -11.20 -5.12
N ASN A 23 -3.63 -11.44 -3.96
CA ASN A 23 -3.34 -12.62 -3.16
C ASN A 23 -3.70 -13.92 -3.90
N GLN A 24 -4.83 -13.96 -4.63
CA GLN A 24 -5.20 -15.11 -5.47
C GLN A 24 -4.20 -15.38 -6.59
N LEU A 25 -3.58 -14.33 -7.14
CA LEU A 25 -2.51 -14.43 -8.14
C LEU A 25 -1.16 -14.81 -7.53
N GLY A 26 -1.10 -15.10 -6.22
CA GLY A 26 0.12 -15.49 -5.51
C GLY A 26 1.03 -14.32 -5.11
N LEU A 27 0.58 -13.07 -5.27
CA LEU A 27 1.30 -11.90 -4.81
C LEU A 27 0.81 -11.54 -3.41
N ARG A 28 1.58 -11.88 -2.37
CA ARG A 28 1.21 -11.54 -0.98
C ARG A 28 1.03 -10.02 -0.87
N CYS A 29 -0.20 -9.57 -0.69
CA CYS A 29 -0.55 -8.17 -0.80
C CYS A 29 -0.66 -7.53 0.57
N TYR A 30 -0.14 -6.31 0.72
CA TYR A 30 -0.32 -5.45 1.88
C TYR A 30 -1.56 -4.57 1.67
N HIS A 31 -2.33 -4.33 2.74
CA HIS A 31 -3.54 -3.48 2.74
C HIS A 31 -3.74 -2.96 4.18
N MET A 32 -4.59 -1.94 4.39
CA MET A 32 -4.96 -1.47 5.73
C MET A 32 -5.31 -2.61 6.71
N VAL A 33 -5.95 -3.70 6.24
CA VAL A 33 -6.27 -4.87 7.08
C VAL A 33 -5.02 -5.55 7.65
N GLU A 34 -3.89 -5.52 6.94
CA GLU A 34 -2.61 -6.01 7.45
C GLU A 34 -2.06 -5.13 8.58
N VAL A 35 -2.39 -3.84 8.61
CA VAL A 35 -1.98 -2.94 9.71
C VAL A 35 -2.86 -3.17 10.94
N ILE A 36 -4.17 -3.31 10.76
CA ILE A 36 -5.13 -3.31 11.88
C ILE A 36 -5.50 -4.71 12.39
N MET A 37 -5.53 -5.73 11.53
CA MET A 37 -6.00 -7.08 11.89
C MET A 37 -4.87 -8.11 12.03
N ASN A 38 -3.76 -7.97 11.29
CA ASN A 38 -2.69 -8.96 11.34
C ASN A 38 -1.84 -8.78 12.61
N LYS A 39 -1.95 -9.75 13.52
CA LYS A 39 -1.24 -9.75 14.81
C LYS A 39 0.27 -9.89 14.69
N GLU A 40 0.81 -10.28 13.54
CA GLU A 40 2.27 -10.31 13.30
C GLU A 40 2.83 -8.90 13.07
N ASN A 41 1.99 -7.98 12.59
CA ASN A 41 2.35 -6.65 12.13
C ASN A 41 2.25 -5.56 13.23
N LYS A 42 2.46 -5.92 14.50
CA LYS A 42 2.16 -5.04 15.67
C LYS A 42 2.86 -3.67 15.63
N THR A 43 4.04 -3.58 15.00
CA THR A 43 4.86 -2.37 14.91
C THR A 43 4.52 -1.49 13.71
N HIS A 44 3.69 -1.96 12.78
CA HIS A 44 3.42 -1.27 11.52
C HIS A 44 2.68 0.05 11.76
N LEU A 45 1.76 0.10 12.72
CA LEU A 45 1.05 1.34 13.06
C LEU A 45 2.03 2.45 13.50
N ASP A 46 3.02 2.11 14.32
CA ASP A 46 4.02 3.07 14.78
C ASP A 46 4.96 3.51 13.65
N PHE A 47 5.30 2.60 12.73
CA PHE A 47 6.03 2.95 11.52
C PHE A 47 5.26 3.98 10.69
N TRP A 48 3.99 3.71 10.39
CA TRP A 48 3.17 4.60 9.56
C TRP A 48 2.88 5.93 10.23
N ARG A 49 2.79 5.98 11.57
CA ARG A 49 2.74 7.23 12.33
C ARG A 49 4.01 8.06 12.13
N ARG A 50 5.20 7.45 12.12
CA ARG A 50 6.45 8.19 11.85
C ARG A 50 6.47 8.74 10.42
N VAL A 51 6.08 7.92 9.43
CA VAL A 51 5.98 8.35 8.03
C VAL A 51 5.02 9.54 7.89
N ALA A 52 3.82 9.45 8.46
CA ALA A 52 2.81 10.52 8.37
C ALA A 52 3.23 11.85 9.03
N ASN A 53 4.16 11.81 9.99
CA ASN A 53 4.71 12.99 10.66
C ASN A 53 6.05 13.46 10.08
N SER A 54 6.53 12.83 9.00
CA SER A 54 7.77 13.20 8.32
C SER A 54 7.49 14.14 7.14
N PRO A 55 8.46 14.97 6.72
CA PRO A 55 8.36 15.74 5.49
C PRO A 55 7.96 14.89 4.28
N PRO A 56 7.09 15.41 3.37
CA PRO A 56 6.74 14.73 2.13
C PRO A 56 7.98 14.39 1.29
N GLY A 57 7.99 13.24 0.61
CA GLY A 57 9.13 12.80 -0.19
C GLY A 57 10.26 12.15 0.61
N GLN A 58 10.17 12.09 1.94
CA GLN A 58 11.19 11.43 2.76
C GLN A 58 11.17 9.91 2.52
N GLN A 59 12.36 9.35 2.26
CA GLN A 59 12.56 7.90 2.19
C GLN A 59 12.64 7.30 3.59
N HIS A 60 12.08 6.10 3.74
CA HIS A 60 12.04 5.34 4.98
C HIS A 60 12.56 3.93 4.74
N ASP A 61 12.83 3.20 5.84
CA ASP A 61 13.11 1.77 5.76
C ASP A 61 11.82 0.99 5.45
N TRP A 62 11.45 0.95 4.18
CA TRP A 62 10.21 0.33 3.70
C TRP A 62 10.14 -1.18 4.02
N ASP A 63 11.29 -1.84 4.13
CA ASP A 63 11.38 -3.25 4.50
C ASP A 63 10.87 -3.52 5.93
N SER A 64 10.84 -2.51 6.80
CA SER A 64 10.22 -2.61 8.14
C SER A 64 8.72 -3.00 8.09
N VAL A 65 8.02 -2.73 6.98
CA VAL A 65 6.59 -3.05 6.84
C VAL A 65 6.28 -3.94 5.63
N PHE A 66 7.11 -3.92 4.58
CA PHE A 66 6.86 -4.68 3.35
C PHE A 66 7.65 -5.96 3.22
N LYS A 67 8.50 -6.33 4.21
CA LYS A 67 9.23 -7.60 4.17
C LYS A 67 8.27 -8.79 4.01
N GLY A 68 8.39 -9.49 2.89
CA GLY A 68 7.60 -10.68 2.57
C GLY A 68 6.29 -10.37 1.82
N TYR A 69 5.96 -9.10 1.61
CA TYR A 69 4.90 -8.68 0.71
C TYR A 69 5.47 -8.41 -0.69
N GLU A 70 4.65 -8.62 -1.70
CA GLU A 70 4.99 -8.43 -3.12
C GLU A 70 4.07 -7.40 -3.79
N ALA A 71 2.99 -7.01 -3.13
CA ALA A 71 2.13 -5.93 -3.57
C ALA A 71 1.69 -5.10 -2.36
N ALA A 72 1.34 -3.84 -2.57
CA ALA A 72 0.74 -2.99 -1.54
C ALA A 72 -0.37 -2.14 -2.16
N VAL A 73 -1.56 -2.12 -1.56
CA VAL A 73 -2.71 -1.32 -1.99
C VAL A 73 -3.38 -0.69 -0.77
N ASP A 74 -4.31 0.24 -1.00
CA ASP A 74 -4.98 1.00 0.07
C ASP A 74 -4.01 1.82 0.93
N ASN A 75 -4.61 2.54 1.88
CA ASN A 75 -3.91 3.19 2.95
C ASN A 75 -3.19 2.15 3.83
N PRO A 76 -2.07 2.53 4.47
CA PRO A 76 -1.37 3.81 4.31
C PRO A 76 -0.39 3.85 3.11
N ALA A 77 -0.12 2.71 2.47
CA ALA A 77 0.89 2.61 1.40
C ALA A 77 0.58 3.50 0.17
N CYS A 78 -0.69 3.63 -0.20
CA CYS A 78 -1.09 4.47 -1.34
C CYS A 78 -0.72 5.95 -1.17
N CYS A 79 -0.54 6.43 0.06
CA CYS A 79 -0.19 7.83 0.34
C CYS A 79 1.27 8.16 -0.02
N VAL A 80 2.13 7.15 -0.11
CA VAL A 80 3.58 7.27 -0.37
C VAL A 80 4.00 6.57 -1.66
N TRP A 81 3.08 6.40 -2.61
CA TRP A 81 3.32 5.62 -3.83
C TRP A 81 4.50 6.15 -4.66
N LYS A 82 4.81 7.45 -4.60
CA LYS A 82 5.95 8.05 -5.31
C LYS A 82 7.27 7.66 -4.68
N GLU A 83 7.33 7.68 -3.35
CA GLU A 83 8.49 7.28 -2.57
C GLU A 83 8.73 5.78 -2.74
N LEU A 84 7.67 4.97 -2.76
CA LEU A 84 7.74 3.54 -3.04
C LEU A 84 8.20 3.27 -4.48
N MET A 85 7.75 4.05 -5.47
CA MET A 85 8.21 3.91 -6.86
C MET A 85 9.70 4.23 -7.02
N GLN A 86 10.24 5.15 -6.20
CA GLN A 86 11.69 5.40 -6.16
C GLN A 86 12.45 4.25 -5.48
N ALA A 87 11.90 3.69 -4.40
CA ALA A 87 12.53 2.59 -3.66
C ALA A 87 12.47 1.25 -4.41
N TYR A 88 11.42 1.03 -5.19
CA TYR A 88 11.15 -0.19 -5.94
C TYR A 88 10.95 0.14 -7.44
N PRO A 89 12.02 0.50 -8.17
CA PRO A 89 11.92 1.05 -9.52
C PRO A 89 11.35 0.06 -10.57
N ASP A 90 11.44 -1.24 -10.30
CA ASP A 90 10.91 -2.29 -11.18
C ASP A 90 9.43 -2.61 -10.89
N ALA A 91 8.84 -2.04 -9.84
CA ALA A 91 7.46 -2.28 -9.47
C ALA A 91 6.50 -1.54 -10.43
N LYS A 92 5.40 -2.20 -10.80
CA LYS A 92 4.34 -1.56 -11.59
C LYS A 92 3.41 -0.76 -10.68
N VAL A 93 2.96 0.40 -11.15
CA VAL A 93 1.96 1.21 -10.44
C VAL A 93 0.55 0.85 -10.94
N LEU A 94 -0.35 0.54 -10.01
CA LEU A 94 -1.77 0.27 -10.24
C LEU A 94 -2.62 1.39 -9.63
N LEU A 95 -3.41 2.07 -10.45
CA LEU A 95 -4.36 3.08 -10.00
C LEU A 95 -5.80 2.58 -10.19
N THR A 96 -6.50 2.35 -9.08
CA THR A 96 -7.94 2.06 -9.10
C THR A 96 -8.74 3.33 -8.84
N LEU A 97 -9.79 3.54 -9.63
CA LEU A 97 -10.68 4.69 -9.56
C LEU A 97 -12.10 4.24 -9.25
N HIS A 98 -12.86 5.08 -8.56
CA HIS A 98 -14.28 4.83 -8.37
C HIS A 98 -15.01 4.95 -9.72
N PRO A 99 -15.85 3.97 -10.12
CA PRO A 99 -16.39 3.89 -11.48
C PRO A 99 -17.38 5.03 -11.82
N ARG A 100 -17.89 5.73 -10.79
CA ARG A 100 -18.78 6.89 -10.93
C ARG A 100 -18.06 8.22 -10.72
N GLY A 101 -16.73 8.24 -10.76
CA GLY A 101 -15.94 9.46 -10.57
C GLY A 101 -15.74 9.88 -9.10
N PRO A 102 -15.04 11.00 -8.86
CA PRO A 102 -14.63 11.47 -7.54
C PRO A 102 -15.81 11.88 -6.65
N ASP A 103 -16.87 12.47 -7.21
CA ASP A 103 -18.05 12.90 -6.43
C ASP A 103 -18.79 11.74 -5.78
N ALA A 104 -18.71 10.55 -6.38
CA ALA A 104 -19.31 9.35 -5.82
C ALA A 104 -18.35 8.56 -4.90
N TRP A 105 -17.08 8.98 -4.81
CA TRP A 105 -16.07 8.44 -3.89
C TRP A 105 -16.07 9.18 -2.55
N TYR A 106 -16.30 10.50 -2.56
CA TYR A 106 -16.47 11.34 -1.36
C TYR A 106 -17.83 11.09 -0.70
#